data_AF-A0A090RBT5-F1
#
_entry.id   AF-A0A090RBT5-F1
#
_cell.length_a   1.000
_cell.length_b   1.000
_cell.length_c   1.000
_cell.angle_alpha   90.00
_cell.angle_beta   90.00
_cell.angle_gamma   90.00
#
_symmetry.space_group_name_H-M   'P 1'
#
loop_
_entity.id
_entity.type
_entity.pdbx_description
1 polymer ?
#
loop_
_entity_poly.entity_id
_entity_poly.type
_entity_poly.pdbx_seq_one_letter_code
_entity_poly.pdbx_strand_id
1 'polypeptide(L)'
;MAEYSDKVQQCDGKAVMPVLTEEETAFLQRVLSPQPLVLNYLSHQAVTRCTQPEYTALLELVVSYPEMDVSFPAKNLAAVTGKMMAYSDLTAQAAYWQLSEADRQALHAIKPLQRPFNVIYVFENIIQRHKE
;
A
#
# COMPACT_ATOMS: atom_id res chain seq x y z
N MET A 1 -12.96 13.72 14.91
CA MET A 1 -13.17 12.98 13.65
C MET A 1 -12.88 13.84 12.42
N ALA A 2 -13.13 15.16 12.44
CA ALA A 2 -12.74 16.09 11.37
C ALA A 2 -11.22 16.07 11.08
N GLU A 3 -10.36 16.18 12.10
CA GLU A 3 -8.89 16.24 11.90
C GLU A 3 -8.26 15.08 11.10
N TYR A 4 -8.79 13.86 11.23
CA TYR A 4 -8.24 12.72 10.49
C TYR A 4 -8.69 12.74 9.03
N SER A 5 -9.97 13.02 8.78
CA SER A 5 -10.50 13.19 7.42
C SER A 5 -9.78 14.32 6.67
N ASP A 6 -9.48 15.42 7.36
CA ASP A 6 -8.75 16.55 6.79
C ASP A 6 -7.29 16.19 6.45
N LYS A 7 -6.62 15.40 7.30
CA LYS A 7 -5.26 14.90 7.03
C LYS A 7 -5.22 13.90 5.87
N VAL A 8 -6.22 13.03 5.75
CA VAL A 8 -6.35 12.11 4.61
C VAL A 8 -6.49 12.92 3.33
N GLN A 9 -7.39 13.90 3.28
CA GLN A 9 -7.55 14.76 2.11
C GLN A 9 -6.27 15.57 1.79
N GLN A 10 -5.51 16.01 2.80
CA GLN A 10 -4.22 16.67 2.58
C GLN A 10 -3.14 15.74 2.03
N CYS A 11 -3.15 14.46 2.42
CA CYS A 11 -2.21 13.46 1.91
C CYS A 11 -2.61 12.97 0.52
N ASP A 12 -3.89 12.74 0.28
CA ASP A 12 -4.45 12.38 -1.04
C ASP A 12 -4.31 13.54 -2.03
N GLY A 13 -4.46 14.79 -1.58
CA GLY A 13 -4.18 15.98 -2.38
C GLY A 13 -2.70 16.14 -2.76
N LYS A 14 -1.81 15.37 -2.13
CA LYS A 14 -0.39 15.24 -2.52
C LYS A 14 -0.14 13.99 -3.36
N ALA A 15 -1.18 13.27 -3.79
CA ALA A 15 -1.01 12.12 -4.66
C ALA A 15 -0.31 12.55 -5.95
N VAL A 16 0.89 12.02 -6.17
CA VAL A 16 1.69 12.34 -7.35
C VAL A 16 1.54 11.26 -8.41
N MET A 17 1.76 11.64 -9.67
CA MET A 17 2.10 10.69 -10.72
C MET A 17 3.56 10.29 -10.50
N PRO A 18 3.87 9.03 -10.11
CA PRO A 18 5.24 8.64 -9.85
C PRO A 18 6.03 8.67 -11.16
N VAL A 19 7.16 9.38 -11.13
CA VAL A 19 8.15 9.34 -12.22
C VAL A 19 9.11 8.20 -11.89
N LEU A 20 9.07 7.15 -12.70
CA LEU A 20 9.88 5.94 -12.51
C LEU A 20 10.98 5.88 -13.57
N THR A 21 12.10 5.25 -13.24
CA THR A 21 13.09 4.84 -14.24
C THR A 21 12.52 3.73 -15.12
N GLU A 22 13.17 3.47 -16.26
CA GLU A 22 12.81 2.35 -17.13
C GLU A 22 12.97 1.00 -16.39
N GLU A 23 14.02 0.86 -15.59
CA GLU A 23 14.26 -0.33 -14.77
C GLU A 23 13.16 -0.54 -13.72
N GLU A 24 12.76 0.53 -13.01
CA GLU A 24 11.66 0.48 -12.04
C GLU A 24 10.34 0.13 -12.73
N THR A 25 10.08 0.72 -13.91
CA THR A 25 8.88 0.44 -14.71
C THR A 25 8.82 -1.03 -15.12
N ALA A 26 9.89 -1.57 -15.69
CA ALA A 26 9.98 -2.97 -16.10
C ALA A 26 9.84 -3.92 -14.90
N PHE A 27 10.44 -3.57 -13.76
CA PHE A 27 10.28 -4.32 -12.52
C PHE A 27 8.82 -4.33 -12.05
N LEU A 28 8.15 -3.19 -12.01
CA LEU A 28 6.74 -3.12 -11.60
C LEU A 28 5.83 -3.88 -12.56
N GLN A 29 6.07 -3.81 -13.86
CA GLN A 29 5.33 -4.60 -14.84
C GLN A 29 5.49 -6.10 -14.56
N ARG A 30 6.70 -6.58 -14.30
CA ARG A 30 6.95 -8.01 -14.01
C ARG A 30 6.28 -8.47 -12.72
N VAL A 31 6.40 -7.69 -11.64
CA VAL A 31 5.97 -8.10 -10.29
C VAL A 31 4.49 -7.85 -10.07
N LEU A 32 3.96 -6.74 -10.57
CA LEU A 32 2.62 -6.27 -10.25
C LEU A 32 1.58 -6.59 -11.33
N SER A 33 1.94 -6.85 -12.58
CA SER A 33 0.95 -7.27 -13.59
C SER A 33 0.19 -8.55 -13.21
N PRO A 34 0.83 -9.58 -12.61
CA PRO A 34 0.12 -10.77 -12.15
C PRO A 34 -0.73 -10.52 -10.89
N GLN A 35 -0.44 -9.47 -10.12
CA GLN A 35 -1.06 -9.17 -8.83
C GLN A 35 -1.32 -7.66 -8.65
N PRO A 36 -2.18 -7.05 -9.49
CA PRO A 36 -2.34 -5.58 -9.53
C PRO A 36 -2.93 -5.01 -8.24
N LEU A 37 -3.62 -5.83 -7.44
CA LEU A 37 -4.15 -5.45 -6.14
C LEU A 37 -3.06 -4.99 -5.16
N VAL A 38 -1.81 -5.41 -5.36
CA VAL A 38 -0.67 -4.95 -4.56
C VAL A 38 -0.48 -3.43 -4.66
N LEU A 39 -0.83 -2.79 -5.78
CA LEU A 39 -0.78 -1.33 -5.88
C LEU A 39 -1.67 -0.65 -4.86
N ASN A 40 -2.85 -1.23 -4.59
CA ASN A 40 -3.78 -0.68 -3.61
C ASN A 40 -3.16 -0.71 -2.22
N TYR A 41 -2.50 -1.82 -1.87
CA TYR A 41 -1.76 -1.95 -0.61
C TYR A 41 -0.64 -0.89 -0.50
N LEU A 42 0.18 -0.74 -1.54
CA LEU A 42 1.30 0.23 -1.54
C LEU A 42 0.80 1.68 -1.41
N SER A 43 -0.26 2.03 -2.13
CA SER A 43 -0.89 3.35 -2.03
C SER A 43 -1.43 3.61 -0.62
N HIS A 44 -2.18 2.66 -0.06
CA HIS A 44 -2.71 2.77 1.30
C HIS A 44 -1.61 2.88 2.35
N GLN A 45 -0.53 2.12 2.22
CA GLN A 45 0.61 2.24 3.11
C GLN A 45 1.25 3.63 3.00
N ALA A 46 1.38 4.19 1.80
CA ALA A 46 1.93 5.52 1.61
C ALA A 46 1.03 6.63 2.21
N VAL A 47 -0.30 6.51 2.07
CA VAL A 47 -1.27 7.40 2.73
C VAL A 47 -1.19 7.26 4.25
N THR A 48 -1.12 6.03 4.76
CA THR A 48 -1.01 5.77 6.21
C THR A 48 0.28 6.34 6.79
N ARG A 49 1.42 6.21 6.08
CA ARG A 49 2.69 6.84 6.47
C ARG A 49 2.59 8.36 6.50
N CYS A 50 1.84 8.94 5.57
CA CYS A 50 1.62 10.39 5.51
C CYS A 50 0.71 10.90 6.64
N THR A 51 -0.37 10.19 6.96
CA THR A 51 -1.36 10.64 7.95
C THR A 51 -1.00 10.25 9.39
N GLN A 52 -0.39 9.07 9.57
CA GLN A 52 -0.14 8.43 10.87
C GLN A 52 1.13 7.54 10.83
N PRO A 53 2.34 8.12 10.82
CA PRO A 53 3.59 7.35 10.75
C PRO A 53 3.76 6.37 11.93
N GLU A 54 3.39 6.79 13.14
CA GLU A 54 3.40 5.98 14.38
C GLU A 54 2.56 4.69 14.22
N TYR A 55 1.42 4.80 13.53
CA TYR A 55 0.48 3.71 13.31
C TYR A 55 1.00 2.68 12.30
N THR A 56 1.79 3.14 11.32
CA THR A 56 2.38 2.26 10.30
C THR A 56 3.32 1.24 10.93
N ALA A 57 4.18 1.65 11.85
CA ALA A 57 5.13 0.76 12.51
C ALA A 57 4.41 -0.35 13.31
N LEU A 58 3.32 0.02 14.00
CA LEU A 58 2.47 -0.94 14.71
C LEU A 58 1.81 -1.93 13.74
N LEU A 59 1.29 -1.44 12.63
CA LEU A 59 0.60 -2.28 11.64
C LEU A 59 1.59 -3.23 10.94
N GLU A 60 2.79 -2.77 10.60
CA GLU A 60 3.87 -3.62 10.08
C GLU A 60 4.24 -4.72 11.09
N LEU A 61 4.32 -4.39 12.39
CA LEU A 61 4.61 -5.35 13.46
C LEU A 61 3.48 -6.35 13.72
N VAL A 62 2.21 -5.93 13.61
CA VAL A 62 1.06 -6.84 13.72
C VAL A 62 0.99 -7.82 12.55
N VAL A 63 1.50 -7.42 11.39
CA VAL A 63 1.35 -8.17 10.15
C VAL A 63 2.57 -9.06 9.86
N SER A 64 3.75 -8.72 10.38
CA SER A 64 4.97 -9.53 10.26
C SER A 64 4.95 -10.83 11.06
N TYR A 65 3.86 -11.12 11.81
CA TYR A 65 3.67 -12.36 12.52
C TYR A 65 2.74 -13.29 11.72
N PRO A 66 3.30 -14.18 10.87
CA PRO A 66 2.51 -15.14 10.11
C PRO A 66 1.73 -16.14 10.98
N GLU A 67 2.04 -16.23 12.28
CA GLU A 67 1.36 -17.09 13.25
C GLU A 67 0.28 -16.37 14.09
N MET A 68 0.06 -15.06 13.91
CA MET A 68 -1.06 -14.42 14.57
C MET A 68 -2.35 -14.88 13.88
N ASP A 69 -3.03 -15.85 14.49
CA ASP A 69 -4.40 -16.21 14.15
C ASP A 69 -5.26 -14.93 14.27
N VAL A 70 -5.50 -14.29 13.13
CA VAL A 70 -6.13 -12.97 13.03
C VAL A 70 -7.65 -13.03 13.33
N SER A 71 -8.11 -14.05 14.05
CA SER A 71 -9.27 -13.94 14.95
C SER A 71 -9.00 -13.00 16.14
N PHE A 72 -7.75 -12.53 16.25
CA PHE A 72 -7.17 -11.68 17.28
C PHE A 72 -7.95 -10.39 17.59
N PRO A 73 -8.03 -9.98 18.87
CA PRO A 73 -8.68 -8.77 19.37
C PRO A 73 -8.43 -7.48 18.57
N ALA A 74 -7.31 -7.38 17.85
CA ALA A 74 -7.02 -6.28 16.94
C ALA A 74 -8.08 -6.12 15.83
N LYS A 75 -8.59 -7.20 15.22
CA LYS A 75 -9.69 -7.11 14.24
C LYS A 75 -10.98 -6.62 14.86
N ASN A 76 -11.34 -7.14 16.04
CA ASN A 76 -12.54 -6.69 16.75
C ASN A 76 -12.40 -5.24 17.20
N LEU A 77 -11.24 -4.85 17.71
CA LEU A 77 -10.95 -3.47 18.08
C LEU A 77 -10.95 -2.56 16.84
N ALA A 78 -10.45 -3.03 15.70
CA ALA A 78 -10.52 -2.33 14.43
C ALA A 78 -11.96 -2.13 13.94
N ALA A 79 -12.76 -3.19 13.97
CA ALA A 79 -14.18 -3.16 13.58
C ALA A 79 -15.02 -2.27 14.50
N VAL A 80 -14.76 -2.31 15.82
CA VAL A 80 -15.51 -1.55 16.82
C VAL A 80 -15.10 -0.07 16.84
N THR A 81 -13.82 0.23 16.66
CA THR A 81 -13.33 1.62 16.78
C THR A 81 -13.32 2.36 15.45
N GLY A 82 -13.27 1.64 14.32
CA GLY A 82 -13.02 2.23 12.99
C GLY A 82 -11.65 2.92 12.87
N LYS A 83 -10.77 2.77 13.87
CA LYS A 83 -9.48 3.46 13.98
C LYS A 83 -8.28 2.58 13.68
N MET A 84 -8.44 1.26 13.81
CA MET A 84 -7.38 0.27 13.63
C MET A 84 -7.41 -0.46 12.28
N MET A 85 -8.40 -0.13 11.44
CA MET A 85 -8.24 -0.30 10.01
C MET A 85 -7.80 1.07 9.49
N ALA A 86 -6.49 1.33 9.43
CA ALA A 86 -6.02 1.98 8.22
C ALA A 86 -6.62 1.13 7.09
N TYR A 87 -7.38 1.76 6.20
CA TYR A 87 -8.18 1.19 5.09
C TYR A 87 -7.40 0.14 4.27
N SER A 88 -7.10 -1.00 4.86
CA SER A 88 -6.25 -2.02 4.28
C SER A 88 -7.20 -3.05 3.75
N ASP A 89 -7.43 -2.99 2.45
CA ASP A 89 -8.03 -4.09 1.72
C ASP A 89 -7.22 -5.36 2.05
N LEU A 90 -7.80 -6.24 2.87
CA LEU A 90 -7.15 -7.47 3.35
C LEU A 90 -6.75 -8.37 2.17
N THR A 91 -7.44 -8.27 1.03
CA THR A 91 -7.11 -8.99 -0.19
C THR A 91 -5.87 -8.38 -0.86
N ALA A 92 -5.79 -7.06 -0.98
CA ALA A 92 -4.59 -6.36 -1.46
C ALA A 92 -3.37 -6.65 -0.59
N GLN A 93 -3.57 -6.69 0.73
CA GLN A 93 -2.55 -7.04 1.70
C GLN A 93 -2.09 -8.49 1.57
N ALA A 94 -3.01 -9.45 1.43
CA ALA A 94 -2.67 -10.86 1.23
C ALA A 94 -1.86 -11.05 -0.07
N ALA A 95 -2.24 -10.37 -1.15
CA ALA A 95 -1.49 -10.38 -2.41
C ALA A 95 -0.04 -9.87 -2.22
N TYR A 96 0.15 -8.80 -1.43
CA TYR A 96 1.49 -8.28 -1.13
C TYR A 96 2.38 -9.31 -0.41
N TRP A 97 1.83 -10.05 0.54
CA TRP A 97 2.58 -11.07 1.28
C TRP A 97 2.83 -12.36 0.50
N GLN A 98 2.10 -12.59 -0.59
CA GLN A 98 2.39 -13.68 -1.53
C GLN A 98 3.62 -13.40 -2.42
N LEU A 99 4.06 -12.14 -2.52
CA LEU A 99 5.30 -11.80 -3.23
C LEU A 99 6.52 -12.39 -2.52
N SER A 100 7.63 -12.57 -3.26
CA SER A 100 8.90 -12.93 -2.63
C SER A 100 9.40 -11.80 -1.72
N GLU A 101 10.17 -12.14 -0.69
CA GLU A 101 10.77 -11.12 0.18
C GLU A 101 11.66 -10.14 -0.61
N ALA A 102 12.41 -10.65 -1.59
CA ALA A 102 13.22 -9.81 -2.47
C ALA A 102 12.37 -8.83 -3.29
N ASP A 103 11.26 -9.27 -3.87
CA ASP A 103 10.35 -8.37 -4.61
C ASP A 103 9.71 -7.33 -3.69
N ARG A 104 9.33 -7.72 -2.46
CA ARG A 104 8.81 -6.77 -1.44
C ARG A 104 9.84 -5.71 -1.07
N GLN A 105 11.08 -6.12 -0.79
CA GLN A 105 12.17 -5.18 -0.47
C GLN A 105 12.46 -4.24 -1.64
N ALA A 106 12.48 -4.75 -2.87
CA ALA A 106 12.67 -3.95 -4.07
C ALA A 106 11.51 -2.97 -4.30
N LEU A 107 10.25 -3.37 -4.09
CA LEU A 107 9.09 -2.47 -4.13
C LEU A 107 9.23 -1.33 -3.13
N HIS A 108 9.69 -1.63 -1.90
CA HIS A 108 9.95 -0.60 -0.90
C HIS A 108 11.15 0.28 -1.20
N ALA A 109 12.07 -0.11 -2.08
CA ALA A 109 13.18 0.73 -2.51
C ALA A 109 12.76 1.84 -3.50
N ILE A 110 11.61 1.67 -4.18
CA ILE A 110 11.08 2.61 -5.18
C ILE A 110 10.50 3.83 -4.46
N LYS A 111 11.30 4.90 -4.33
CA LYS A 111 10.93 6.13 -3.63
C LYS A 111 9.60 6.75 -4.09
N PRO A 112 9.28 6.80 -5.40
CA PRO A 112 8.00 7.34 -5.86
C PRO A 112 6.77 6.59 -5.32
N LEU A 113 6.88 5.30 -4.99
CA LEU A 113 5.78 4.50 -4.41
C LEU A 113 5.66 4.66 -2.89
N GLN A 114 6.60 5.33 -2.24
CA GLN A 114 6.55 5.61 -0.80
C GLN A 114 5.69 6.84 -0.46
N ARG A 115 5.20 7.55 -1.48
CA ARG A 115 4.30 8.71 -1.34
C ARG A 115 2.92 8.36 -1.86
N PRO A 116 1.84 9.00 -1.37
CA PRO A 116 0.52 8.81 -1.95
C PRO A 116 0.59 8.94 -3.49
N PHE A 117 -0.06 8.02 -4.20
CA PHE A 117 -0.07 7.99 -5.66
C PHE A 117 -1.42 7.52 -6.19
N ASN A 118 -1.72 7.89 -7.43
CA ASN A 118 -2.95 7.46 -8.08
C ASN A 118 -2.80 6.01 -8.61
N VAL A 119 -3.48 5.08 -7.93
CA VAL A 119 -3.42 3.63 -8.24
C VAL A 119 -3.86 3.33 -9.69
N ILE A 120 -4.95 3.96 -10.15
CA ILE A 120 -5.48 3.73 -11.50
C ILE A 120 -4.46 4.21 -12.54
N TYR A 121 -3.89 5.39 -12.34
CA TYR A 121 -2.88 5.94 -13.24
C TYR A 121 -1.67 5.01 -13.35
N VAL A 122 -1.13 4.54 -12.22
CA VAL A 122 0.02 3.62 -12.21
C VAL A 122 -0.32 2.31 -12.89
N PHE A 123 -1.51 1.77 -12.65
CA PHE A 123 -1.94 0.54 -13.31
C PHE A 123 -2.02 0.71 -14.83
N GLU A 124 -2.74 1.72 -15.32
CA GLU A 124 -2.99 1.91 -16.75
C GLU A 124 -1.74 2.36 -17.53
N ASN A 125 -0.94 3.26 -16.95
CA ASN A 125 0.14 3.94 -17.69
C ASN A 125 1.53 3.36 -17.43
N ILE A 126 1.68 2.52 -16.40
CA ILE A 126 2.98 1.95 -16.01
C ILE A 126 2.90 0.42 -16.08
N ILE A 127 1.96 -0.21 -15.40
CA ILE A 127 1.85 -1.68 -15.35
C ILE A 127 1.30 -2.23 -16.67
N GLN A 128 0.22 -1.66 -17.21
CA GLN A 128 -0.42 -2.14 -18.43
C GLN A 128 0.19 -1.56 -19.71
N ARG A 129 1.37 -0.92 -19.64
CA ARG A 129 1.96 -0.16 -20.76
C ARG A 129 2.36 -0.99 -21.99
N HIS A 130 1.87 -2.22 -22.15
CA HIS A 130 1.98 -3.04 -23.35
C HIS A 130 0.62 -3.64 -23.77
N LYS A 131 -0.06 -2.92 -24.68
CA LYS A 131 -0.98 -3.46 -25.69
C LYS A 131 -1.04 -2.57 -26.96
N GLU A 132 0.05 -1.86 -27.26
CA GLU A 132 0.27 -1.21 -28.56
C GLU A 132 1.65 -1.61 -29.12
#